data_AF-A0AAW7J9K2-F1
#
_entry.id   AF-A0AAW7J9K2-F1
#
_cell.length_a   1.000
_cell.length_b   1.000
_cell.length_c   1.000
_cell.angle_alpha   90.00
_cell.angle_beta   90.00
_cell.angle_gamma   90.00
#
_symmetry.space_group_name_H-M   'P 1'
#
loop_
_entity.id
_entity.type
_entity.pdbx_description
1 polymer ?
#
loop_
_entity_poly.entity_id
_entity_poly.type
_entity_poly.pdbx_seq_one_letter_code
_entity_poly.pdbx_strand_id
1 'polypeptide(L)' 'MKKYWVIEDHLGGGFHLMSEDTPEEELREVEVYCEMCGDHDSIIGQFSNWKQLKRQMTDDEGWCPYSDEYLQSVFEEDNQ' A
#
# COMPACT_ATOMS: atom_id res chain seq x y z
N MET A 1 1.21 10.46 15.43
CA MET A 1 0.79 9.11 14.99
C MET A 1 1.79 8.69 13.94
N LYS A 2 2.38 7.51 14.09
CA LYS A 2 3.31 6.95 13.10
C LYS A 2 2.59 6.79 11.76
N LYS A 3 3.25 7.13 10.66
CA LYS A 3 2.75 6.87 9.30
C LYS A 3 3.55 5.75 8.66
N TYR A 4 2.98 5.21 7.60
CA TYR A 4 3.59 4.18 6.79
C TYR A 4 3.39 4.53 5.32
N TRP A 5 4.41 4.30 4.51
CA TRP A 5 4.21 4.19 3.06
C TRP A 5 3.43 2.90 2.80
N VAL A 6 2.32 3.02 2.08
CA VAL A 6 1.55 1.87 1.60
C VAL A 6 1.91 1.67 0.14
N ILE A 7 2.40 0.47 -0.15
CA ILE A 7 2.78 0.05 -1.49
C ILE A 7 1.90 -1.15 -1.83
N GLU A 8 1.26 -1.09 -2.99
CA GLU A 8 0.57 -2.24 -3.55
C GLU A 8 1.59 -3.17 -4.19
N ASP A 9 1.57 -4.43 -3.77
CA ASP A 9 2.31 -5.53 -4.39
C ASP A 9 1.41 -6.21 -5.42
N HIS A 10 1.68 -5.94 -6.69
CA HIS A 10 0.87 -6.43 -7.80
C HIS A 10 1.06 -7.94 -8.06
N LEU A 11 2.20 -8.54 -7.64
CA LEU A 11 2.46 -9.98 -7.80
C LEU A 11 2.01 -10.78 -6.58
N GLY A 12 2.18 -10.23 -5.39
CA GLY A 12 1.74 -10.81 -4.12
C GLY A 12 0.25 -10.63 -3.86
N GLY A 13 -0.40 -9.68 -4.54
CA GLY A 13 -1.83 -9.44 -4.46
C GLY A 13 -2.24 -8.81 -3.13
N GLY A 14 -1.57 -7.73 -2.72
CA GLY A 14 -1.78 -7.12 -1.42
C GLY A 14 -1.05 -5.81 -1.17
N PHE A 15 -0.98 -5.40 0.10
CA PHE A 15 -0.23 -4.23 0.52
C PHE A 15 0.96 -4.60 1.39
N HIS A 16 2.03 -3.83 1.24
CA HIS A 16 3.14 -3.82 2.17
C HIS A 16 3.33 -2.42 2.76
N LEU A 17 3.75 -2.38 4.02
CA LEU A 17 4.05 -1.16 4.75
C LEU A 17 5.55 -0.92 4.82
N MET A 18 5.98 0.33 4.60
CA MET A 18 7.33 0.79 4.95
C MET A 18 7.28 1.92 5.98
N SER A 19 8.39 2.12 6.68
CA SER A 19 8.54 3.22 7.63
C SER A 19 8.32 4.57 6.95
N GLU A 20 7.72 5.55 7.63
CA GLU A 20 7.60 6.92 7.10
C GLU A 20 8.95 7.55 6.73
N ASP A 21 10.03 7.08 7.37
CA ASP A 21 11.41 7.54 7.16
C ASP A 21 12.16 6.82 6.02
N THR A 22 11.51 5.90 5.31
CA THR A 22 12.14 5.20 4.18
C THR A 22 12.59 6.21 3.10
N PRO A 23 13.87 6.20 2.68
CA PRO A 23 14.39 7.08 1.65
C PRO A 23 13.69 6.92 0.31
N GLU A 24 13.59 8.01 -0.47
CA GLU A 24 12.98 7.95 -1.83
C GLU A 24 13.70 6.98 -2.77
N GLU A 25 15.01 6.80 -2.63
CA GLU A 25 15.77 5.85 -3.44
C GLU A 25 15.30 4.41 -3.19
N GLU A 26 15.08 4.04 -1.93
CA GLU A 26 14.53 2.73 -1.57
C GLU A 26 13.07 2.59 -2.03
N LEU A 27 12.25 3.66 -1.94
CA LEU A 27 10.86 3.63 -2.42
C LEU A 27 10.78 3.37 -3.94
N ARG A 28 11.69 3.94 -4.72
CA ARG A 28 11.73 3.73 -6.18
C ARG A 28 12.18 2.33 -6.57
N GLU A 29 12.96 1.65 -5.74
CA GLU A 29 13.32 0.25 -5.96
C GLU A 29 12.12 -0.69 -5.79
N VAL A 30 11.07 -0.25 -5.08
CA VAL A 30 9.86 -1.06 -4.88
C VAL A 30 8.90 -0.97 -6.06
N GLU A 31 9.01 0.00 -6.97
CA GLU A 31 8.19 0.06 -8.20
C GLU A 31 8.68 -0.98 -9.22
N VAL A 32 8.48 -2.27 -8.90
CA VAL A 32 8.92 -3.39 -9.73
C VAL A 32 7.94 -3.54 -10.88
N TYR A 33 8.41 -3.21 -12.09
CA TYR A 33 7.66 -3.48 -13.32
C TYR A 33 7.65 -4.98 -13.63
N CYS A 34 6.47 -5.54 -13.88
CA CYS A 34 6.30 -6.90 -14.34
C CYS A 34 6.01 -6.96 -15.83
N GLU A 35 6.94 -7.58 -16.55
CA GLU A 35 6.87 -7.77 -18.00
C GLU A 35 5.71 -8.70 -18.43
N MET A 36 5.22 -9.57 -17.53
CA MET A 36 4.17 -10.53 -17.87
C MET A 36 2.78 -9.91 -17.95
N CYS A 37 2.43 -9.00 -17.06
CA CYS A 37 1.15 -8.29 -17.06
C CYS A 37 1.24 -6.86 -17.60
N GLY A 38 2.45 -6.30 -17.71
CA GLY A 38 2.66 -4.91 -18.05
C GLY A 38 2.26 -3.95 -16.92
N ASP A 39 2.24 -4.44 -15.69
CA ASP A 39 1.86 -3.70 -14.48
C ASP A 39 3.07 -3.50 -13.57
N HIS A 40 2.91 -2.74 -12.49
CA HIS A 40 3.97 -2.45 -11.53
C HIS A 40 3.44 -2.32 -10.11
N ASP A 41 4.30 -2.63 -9.15
CA ASP A 41 4.07 -2.26 -7.76
C ASP A 41 3.92 -0.73 -7.67
N SER A 42 2.93 -0.28 -6.91
CA SER A 42 2.50 1.11 -6.92
C SER A 42 2.55 1.72 -5.53
N ILE A 43 3.25 2.85 -5.40
CA ILE A 43 3.23 3.65 -4.17
C ILE A 43 1.89 4.38 -4.07
N ILE A 44 1.03 3.93 -3.17
CA ILE A 44 -0.30 4.53 -2.96
C ILE A 44 -0.19 5.84 -2.16
N GLY A 45 0.73 5.88 -1.19
CA GLY A 45 1.00 7.08 -0.39
C GLY A 45 1.26 6.80 1.09
N GLN A 46 1.29 7.86 1.90
CA GLN A 46 1.51 7.75 3.35
C GLN A 46 0.21 7.78 4.15
N PHE A 47 0.00 6.77 4.98
CA PHE A 47 -1.20 6.64 5.80
C PHE A 47 -0.86 6.26 7.24
N SER A 48 -1.66 6.73 8.18
CA SER A 48 -1.51 6.42 9.61
C SER A 48 -2.43 5.29 10.08
N ASN A 49 -3.42 4.91 9.27
CA ASN A 49 -4.36 3.82 9.55
C ASN A 49 -5.12 3.41 8.29
N TRP A 50 -5.73 2.22 8.35
CA TRP A 50 -6.51 1.63 7.28
C TRP A 50 -7.71 2.46 6.84
N LYS A 51 -8.31 3.27 7.73
CA LYS A 51 -9.47 4.12 7.36
C LYS A 51 -9.06 5.25 6.40
N GLN A 52 -7.84 5.78 6.55
CA GLN A 52 -7.31 6.78 5.62
C GLN A 52 -7.02 6.15 4.25
N LEU A 53 -6.42 4.95 4.23
CA LEU A 53 -6.19 4.18 3.01
C LEU A 53 -7.50 3.85 2.30
N LYS A 54 -8.48 3.31 3.03
CA LYS A 54 -9.82 3.01 2.49
C LYS A 54 -10.47 4.24 1.86
N ARG A 55 -10.37 5.39 2.51
CA ARG A 55 -10.93 6.63 1.97
C ARG A 55 -10.25 7.02 0.65
N GLN A 56 -8.91 6.96 0.59
CA GLN A 56 -8.17 7.24 -0.65
C GLN A 56 -8.62 6.34 -1.80
N MET A 57 -8.79 5.04 -1.54
CA MET A 57 -9.24 4.07 -2.53
C MET A 57 -10.69 4.32 -2.95
N THR A 58 -11.58 4.57 -1.99
CA THR A 58 -13.02 4.78 -2.28
C THR A 58 -13.30 6.11 -2.99
N ASP A 59 -12.52 7.15 -2.72
CA ASP A 59 -12.64 8.45 -3.40
C ASP A 59 -12.13 8.38 -4.86
N ASP A 60 -11.33 7.36 -5.20
CA ASP A 60 -10.98 7.01 -6.57
C ASP A 60 -12.08 6.10 -7.16
N GLU A 61 -12.89 6.63 -8.09
CA GLU A 61 -14.15 6.04 -8.57
C GLU A 61 -14.03 4.60 -9.16
N GLY A 62 -12.82 4.05 -9.26
CA GLY A 62 -12.52 2.74 -9.81
C GLY A 62 -12.12 1.64 -8.82
N TRP A 63 -11.92 1.89 -7.52
CA TRP A 63 -11.08 0.95 -6.76
C TRP A 63 -11.36 0.79 -5.26
N CYS A 64 -11.86 -0.37 -4.86
CA CYS A 64 -11.45 -1.00 -3.59
C CYS A 64 -11.73 -2.51 -3.69
N PRO A 65 -10.81 -3.30 -4.27
CA PRO A 65 -10.99 -4.75 -4.38
C PRO A 65 -10.79 -5.47 -3.03
N TYR A 66 -10.31 -4.75 -2.02
CA TYR A 66 -9.95 -5.27 -0.71
C TYR A 66 -11.07 -5.07 0.33
N SER A 67 -11.26 -6.05 1.20
CA SER A 67 -12.23 -5.96 2.29
C SER A 67 -11.71 -5.11 3.45
N ASP A 68 -12.62 -4.57 4.26
CA ASP A 68 -12.27 -3.79 5.46
C ASP A 68 -11.41 -4.60 6.43
N GLU A 69 -11.68 -5.91 6.57
CA GLU A 69 -10.91 -6.81 7.42
C GLU A 69 -9.46 -6.94 6.95
N TYR A 70 -9.24 -7.03 5.63
CA TYR A 70 -7.89 -7.08 5.07
C TYR A 70 -7.14 -5.77 5.27
N LEU A 71 -7.79 -4.63 4.98
CA LEU A 71 -7.17 -3.32 5.18
C LEU A 71 -6.81 -3.10 6.65
N GLN A 72 -7.68 -3.56 7.57
CA GLN A 72 -7.42 -3.51 8.99
C GLN A 72 -6.24 -4.40 9.40
N SER A 73 -6.17 -5.64 8.91
CA SER A 73 -5.08 -6.56 9.25
C SER A 73 -3.71 -6.03 8.82
N VAL A 74 -3.61 -5.38 7.66
CA VAL A 74 -2.36 -4.76 7.17
C VAL A 74 -1.74 -3.79 8.18
N PHE A 75 -2.56 -2.98 8.88
CA PHE A 75 -2.07 -1.99 9.84
C PHE A 75 -1.97 -2.52 11.28
N GLU A 76 -2.66 -3.62 11.60
CA GLU A 76 -2.75 -4.16 12.96
C GLU A 76 -1.81 -5.36 13.19
N GLU A 77 -1.48 -6.13 12.16
CA GLU A 77 -0.53 -7.25 12.25
C GLU A 77 0.93 -6.76 12.36
N ASP A 78 1.26 -5.60 11.78
CA ASP A 78 2.60 -4.99 11.80
C ASP A 78 2.90 -4.16 13.07
N ASN A 79 1.96 -4.13 14.04
CA ASN A 79 2.09 -3.44 15.33
C ASN A 79 2.31 -4.39 16.53
N GLN A 80 2.58 -5.68 16.29
CA GLN A 80 2.98 -6.67 17.30
C GLN A 80 4.50 -6.91 17.31
#